data_AF-A0A656JV01-F1
#
_entry.id   AF-A0A656JV01-F1
#
_cell.length_a   1.000
_cell.length_b   1.000
_cell.length_c   1.000
_cell.angle_alpha   90.00
_cell.angle_beta   90.00
_cell.angle_gamma   90.00
#
_symmetry.space_group_name_H-M   'P 1'
#
loop_
_entity.id
_entity.type
_entity.pdbx_description
1 polymer ?
#
loop_
_entity_poly.entity_id
_entity_poly.type
_entity_poly.pdbx_seq_one_letter_code
_entity_poly.pdbx_strand_id
1 'polypeptide(L)'
;FGTVWGIMNSFIGLSQVQQATLSTVAPGIAEALIATAIGLFAAIPAVIAYNRFAARGQTLTARYYTFGNELQVRLNRTLQGLPRNMAAAA
;
A
#
# COMPACT_ATOMS: atom_id res chain seq x y z
N PHE A 1 -9.02 16.68 -2.57
CA PHE A 1 -10.02 17.15 -3.56
C PHE A 1 -11.17 17.90 -2.88
N GLY A 2 -11.82 17.32 -1.86
CA GLY A 2 -12.94 17.98 -1.16
C GLY A 2 -12.61 19.35 -0.54
N THR A 3 -11.39 19.54 -0.03
CA THR A 3 -10.93 20.81 0.53
C THR A 3 -10.90 21.95 -0.48
N VAL A 4 -10.27 21.70 -1.63
CA VAL A 4 -10.13 22.67 -2.71
C VAL A 4 -11.50 23.03 -3.26
N TRP A 5 -12.39 22.05 -3.42
CA TRP A 5 -13.77 22.29 -3.85
C TRP A 5 -14.57 23.12 -2.83
N GLY A 6 -14.52 22.77 -1.55
CA GLY A 6 -15.25 23.49 -0.49
C GLY A 6 -14.77 24.94 -0.32
N ILE A 7 -13.46 25.17 -0.40
CA ILE A 7 -12.88 26.52 -0.37
C ILE A 7 -13.29 27.29 -1.63
N MET A 8 -13.17 26.69 -2.81
CA MET A 8 -13.56 27.33 -4.08
C MET A 8 -15.03 27.74 -4.08
N ASN A 9 -15.93 26.85 -3.65
CA ASN A 9 -17.36 27.13 -3.57
C ASN A 9 -17.67 28.26 -2.56
N SER A 10 -16.94 28.29 -1.43
CA SER A 10 -17.06 29.37 -0.43
C SER A 10 -16.67 30.73 -1.02
N PHE A 11 -15.60 30.80 -1.81
CA PHE A 11 -15.17 32.03 -2.45
C PHE A 11 -16.07 32.47 -3.62
N ILE A 12 -16.65 31.53 -4.38
CA ILE A 12 -17.64 31.84 -5.43
C ILE A 12 -18.93 32.39 -4.80
N GLY A 13 -19.35 31.87 -3.64
CA GLY A 13 -20.48 32.42 -2.89
C GLY A 13 -20.23 33.86 -2.42
N LEU A 14 -19.00 34.18 -2.00
CA LEU A 14 -18.60 35.54 -1.64
C LEU A 14 -18.58 36.52 -2.82
N SER A 15 -18.19 36.08 -4.02
CA SER A 15 -18.10 37.00 -5.17
C SER A 15 -19.47 37.54 -5.62
N GLN A 16 -20.56 36.93 -5.17
CA GLN A 16 -21.92 37.34 -5.52
C GLN A 16 -22.60 38.25 -4.46
N VAL A 17 -21.95 38.48 -3.30
CA VAL A 17 -22.51 39.31 -2.22
C VAL A 17 -21.79 40.64 -2.08
N GLN A 18 -22.55 41.71 -1.90
CA GLN A 18 -22.04 43.09 -1.86
C GLN A 18 -21.32 43.46 -0.55
N GLN A 19 -21.62 42.74 0.54
CA GLN A 19 -20.87 42.78 1.80
C GLN A 19 -20.50 41.35 2.22
N ALA A 20 -19.22 41.02 2.14
CA ALA A 20 -18.69 39.75 2.61
C ALA A 20 -18.51 39.79 4.14
N THR A 21 -18.99 38.76 4.85
CA THR A 21 -18.74 38.59 6.28
C THR A 21 -18.08 37.25 6.56
N LEU A 22 -17.33 37.11 7.65
CA LEU A 22 -16.68 35.85 7.99
C LEU A 22 -17.70 34.72 8.20
N SER A 23 -18.88 35.04 8.73
CA SER A 23 -19.98 34.10 8.93
C SER A 23 -20.49 33.48 7.63
N THR A 24 -20.39 34.17 6.48
CA THR A 24 -20.88 33.63 5.20
C THR A 24 -19.94 32.59 4.59
N VAL A 25 -18.67 32.51 5.00
CA VAL A 25 -17.70 31.49 4.52
C VAL A 25 -17.31 30.45 5.53
N ALA A 26 -17.53 30.71 6.83
CA ALA A 26 -17.17 29.80 7.90
C ALA A 26 -17.69 28.35 7.69
N PRO A 27 -18.94 28.11 7.21
CA PRO A 27 -19.44 26.75 7.01
C PRO A 27 -18.66 25.96 5.94
N GLY A 28 -18.42 26.55 4.76
CA GLY A 28 -17.76 25.84 3.67
C GLY A 28 -16.27 25.59 3.92
N ILE A 29 -15.61 26.44 4.72
CA ILE A 29 -14.25 26.19 5.20
C ILE A 29 -14.23 25.06 6.23
N ALA A 30 -15.21 25.00 7.15
CA ALA A 30 -15.31 23.91 8.11
C ALA A 30 -15.50 22.54 7.43
N GLU A 31 -16.38 22.46 6.42
CA GLU A 31 -16.57 21.25 5.62
C GLU A 31 -15.29 20.84 4.87
N ALA A 32 -14.56 21.82 4.32
CA ALA A 32 -13.26 21.57 3.70
C ALA A 32 -12.27 20.94 4.69
N LEU A 33 -12.20 21.43 5.93
CA LEU A 33 -11.30 20.87 6.95
C LEU A 33 -11.69 19.44 7.34
N ILE A 34 -12.98 19.13 7.45
CA ILE A 34 -13.46 17.78 7.72
C ILE A 34 -13.05 16.83 6.59
N ALA A 35 -13.13 17.26 5.33
CA ALA A 35 -12.70 16.46 4.20
C ALA A 35 -11.20 16.08 4.27
N THR A 36 -10.33 16.97 4.78
CA THR A 36 -8.92 16.65 5.07
C THR A 36 -8.80 15.59 6.15
N ALA A 37 -9.53 15.77 7.27
CA ALA A 37 -9.46 14.86 8.41
C ALA A 37 -9.88 13.44 8.03
N ILE A 38 -10.95 13.29 7.25
CA ILE A 38 -11.42 12.01 6.74
C ILE A 38 -10.37 11.39 5.80
N GLY A 39 -9.75 12.19 4.93
CA GLY A 39 -8.70 11.73 4.03
C GLY A 39 -7.50 11.15 4.78
N LEU A 40 -7.00 11.84 5.81
CA LEU A 40 -5.93 11.34 6.66
C LEU A 40 -6.36 10.10 7.47
N PHE A 41 -7.58 10.10 8.00
CA PHE A 41 -8.12 8.97 8.74
C PHE A 41 -8.21 7.70 7.88
N ALA A 42 -8.53 7.84 6.60
CA ALA A 42 -8.53 6.71 5.68
C ALA A 42 -7.10 6.32 5.23
N ALA A 43 -6.23 7.29 4.98
CA ALA A 43 -4.90 7.05 4.41
C ALA A 43 -3.93 6.38 5.39
N ILE A 44 -3.91 6.80 6.66
CA ILE A 44 -2.92 6.28 7.64
C ILE A 44 -3.10 4.77 7.87
N PRO A 45 -4.31 4.26 8.19
CA PRO A 45 -4.52 2.83 8.38
C PRO A 45 -4.28 2.02 7.09
N ALA A 46 -4.65 2.57 5.93
CA ALA A 46 -4.43 1.92 4.64
C ALA A 46 -2.93 1.70 4.37
N VAL A 47 -2.10 2.72 4.63
CA VAL A 47 -0.64 2.62 4.47
C VAL A 47 -0.04 1.63 5.46
N ILE A 48 -0.49 1.60 6.72
CA ILE A 48 -0.04 0.62 7.71
C ILE A 48 -0.37 -0.81 7.24
N ALA A 49 -1.58 -1.04 6.76
CA ALA A 49 -2.00 -2.33 6.24
C ALA A 49 -1.16 -2.73 5.02
N TYR A 50 -0.97 -1.83 4.06
CA TYR A 50 -0.14 -2.06 2.88
C TYR A 50 1.28 -2.48 3.26
N ASN A 51 1.95 -1.73 4.14
CA ASN A 51 3.31 -2.04 4.57
C ASN A 51 3.37 -3.40 5.28
N ARG A 52 2.38 -3.73 6.11
CA ARG A 52 2.30 -5.01 6.80
C ARG A 52 2.15 -6.18 5.83
N PHE A 53 1.28 -6.05 4.83
CA PHE A 53 1.08 -7.10 3.83
C PHE A 53 2.26 -7.23 2.88
N ALA A 54 2.88 -6.11 2.47
CA ALA A 54 4.08 -6.12 1.65
C ALA A 54 5.24 -6.86 2.35
N ALA A 55 5.50 -6.55 3.63
CA ALA A 55 6.55 -7.21 4.40
C ALA A 55 6.28 -8.72 4.57
N ARG A 56 5.02 -9.10 4.81
CA ARG A 56 4.61 -10.52 4.88
C ARG A 56 4.79 -11.23 3.55
N GLY A 57 4.43 -10.59 2.44
CA GLY A 57 4.61 -11.11 1.09
C GLY A 57 6.08 -11.39 0.79
N GLN A 58 6.96 -10.41 1.05
CA GLN A 58 8.41 -10.57 0.89
C GLN A 58 8.95 -11.74 1.73
N THR A 59 8.51 -11.86 2.99
CA THR A 59 8.93 -12.96 3.87
C THR A 59 8.48 -14.32 3.32
N LEU A 60 7.25 -14.42 2.82
CA LEU A 60 6.72 -15.65 2.25
C LEU A 60 7.48 -16.05 0.97
N THR A 61 7.73 -15.08 0.09
CA THR A 61 8.54 -15.27 -1.11
C THR A 61 9.95 -15.73 -0.78
N ALA A 62 10.59 -15.13 0.23
CA ALA A 62 11.92 -15.54 0.69
C ALA A 62 11.93 -17.01 1.16
N ARG A 63 10.90 -17.44 1.91
CA ARG A 63 10.76 -18.84 2.34
C ARG A 63 10.64 -19.80 1.17
N TYR A 64 9.86 -19.45 0.14
CA TYR A 64 9.76 -20.27 -1.07
C TYR A 64 11.09 -20.39 -1.81
N TYR A 65 11.86 -19.30 -1.91
CA TYR A 65 13.19 -19.35 -2.50
C TYR A 65 14.14 -20.24 -1.69
N THR A 66 14.16 -20.11 -0.36
CA THR A 66 14.97 -20.98 0.51
C THR A 66 14.60 -22.44 0.33
N PHE A 67 13.31 -22.77 0.32
CA PHE A 67 12.82 -24.12 0.09
C PHE A 67 13.25 -24.67 -1.27
N GLY A 68 13.12 -23.89 -2.34
CA GLY A 68 13.57 -24.28 -3.68
C GLY A 68 15.07 -24.56 -3.73
N ASN A 69 15.88 -23.74 -3.07
CA ASN A 69 17.32 -23.94 -2.96
C ASN A 69 17.67 -25.23 -2.22
N GLU A 70 17.02 -25.49 -1.08
CA GLU A 70 17.24 -26.72 -0.32
C GLU A 70 16.86 -27.97 -1.11
N LEU A 71 15.74 -27.92 -1.85
CA LEU A 71 15.32 -29.01 -2.72
C LEU A 71 16.35 -29.27 -3.83
N GLN A 72 16.83 -28.21 -4.50
CA GLN A 72 17.86 -28.33 -5.53
C GLN A 72 19.14 -28.96 -4.96
N VAL A 73 19.59 -28.51 -3.79
CA VAL A 73 20.77 -29.07 -3.12
C VAL A 73 20.58 -30.55 -2.78
N ARG A 74 19.43 -30.94 -2.22
CA ARG A 74 19.12 -32.34 -1.89
C ARG A 74 19.05 -33.21 -3.14
N LEU A 75 18.35 -32.76 -4.18
CA LEU A 75 18.23 -33.48 -5.45
C LEU A 75 19.61 -33.67 -6.10
N ASN A 76 20.42 -32.61 -6.17
CA ASN A 76 21.76 -32.68 -6.74
C ASN A 76 22.64 -33.67 -5.97
N ARG A 77 22.55 -33.70 -4.63
CA ARG A 77 23.26 -34.70 -3.80
C ARG A 77 22.79 -36.13 -4.08
N THR A 78 21.48 -36.37 -4.23
CA THR A 78 20.95 -37.71 -4.55
C THR A 78 21.43 -38.19 -5.92
N LEU A 79 21.43 -37.30 -6.92
CA LEU A 79 21.90 -37.64 -8.27
C LEU A 79 23.40 -37.91 -8.32
N GLN A 80 24.21 -37.17 -7.56
CA GLN A 80 25.66 -37.38 -7.49
C GLN A 80 26.06 -38.56 -6.59
N GLY A 81 25.24 -38.90 -5.58
CA GLY A 81 25.45 -40.01 -4.65
C GLY A 81 25.02 -41.37 -5.17
N LEU A 82 24.39 -41.45 -6.36
CA LEU A 82 24.17 -42.72 -7.04
C LEU A 82 25.53 -43.31 -7.45
N PRO A 83 25.96 -44.47 -6.91
CA PRO A 83 27.19 -45.09 -7.33
C PRO A 83 27.11 -45.38 -8.84
N ARG A 84 28.09 -44.86 -9.60
CA ARG A 84 28.35 -45.19 -11.02
C ARG A 84 28.70 -46.69 -11.24
N ASN A 85 28.30 -47.58 -10.35
CA ASN A 85 28.70 -48.99 -10.38
C ASN A 85 27.67 -49.87 -11.12
N MET A 86 26.53 -49.31 -11.55
CA MET A 86 25.55 -50.02 -12.40
C MET A 86 25.67 -49.68 -13.90
N ALA A 87 26.43 -48.65 -14.27
CA ALA A 87 26.67 -48.29 -15.68
C ALA A 87 27.87 -49.02 -16.31
N ALA A 88 28.64 -49.78 -15.51
CA ALA A 88 29.81 -50.56 -15.96
C ALA A 88 29.60 -52.08 -15.90
N ALA A 89 28.36 -52.54 -15.66
CA ALA A 89 28.02 -53.97 -15.50
C ALA A 89 27.03 -54.49 -16.57
N ALA A 90 26.98 -53.84 -17.72
CA ALA A 90 26.34 -54.33 -18.96
C ALA A 90 27.34 -54.21 -20.10
#